data_AF-A0A453MYS7-F1
#
_entry.id   AF-A0A453MYS7-F1
#
_cell.length_a   1.000
_cell.length_b   1.000
_cell.length_c   1.000
_cell.angle_alpha   90.00
_cell.angle_beta   90.00
_cell.angle_gamma   90.00
#
_symmetry.space_group_name_H-M   'P 1'
#
loop_
_entity.id
_entity.type
_entity.pdbx_description
1 polymer ?
#
loop_
_entity_poly.entity_id
_entity_poly.type
_entity_poly.pdbx_seq_one_letter_code
_entity_poly.pdbx_strand_id
1 'polypeptide(L)'
;MIRLVMLRGGSGFYCYAIFEHAGGWPAIDVSEARLVFKLDPTTFNYMAVSDGIQRYMPGAADRDAPRAVPLAYKEAVLLVHPSEPQFAGEVDDKYQYSMDNKDNRVHGWIAGAGGGDGDRVPVGFWVVTPSNEIKSGGPLKRELTSHIGPTSLTVSMFMGTHYIGSDMVARIEAGEHWKKVMGPVFIYLNSNPERGDFQALWEDAKAQAEAEASKWPYSFPESPDFHKAGERGSVTGRLLVRDKYTSGGEDVPARLAYVGLAAPGQPGSWATESKGYQFWTRASATSGSFAMDNVRAGEYNLYAWVPGVLGDYMRTAPVTVVPGVAIALGDLVFEPPRSGPTLWEIGVPDRSAAEFFVPDPNPRYLSKLFVARDKYRQYGLWERYDELYPAGDPVFTIGVSNPFKDWFFAHVTRKTGNGENVPTTRRIRFDVPRVAAGGTYTLRIALAAAHMCKLKVQVNGATGRGPAG
;
A
#
# COMPACT_ATOMS: atom_id res chain seq x y z
N MET A 1 8.24 -25.36 -2.48
CA MET A 1 9.64 -25.54 -2.00
C MET A 1 10.29 -24.17 -1.83
N ILE A 2 10.94 -23.91 -0.69
CA ILE A 2 11.75 -22.69 -0.47
C ILE A 2 13.17 -22.97 -0.93
N ARG A 3 13.79 -22.00 -1.61
CA ARG A 3 15.15 -22.08 -2.12
C ARG A 3 15.98 -20.92 -1.58
N LEU A 4 17.21 -21.24 -1.20
CA LEU A 4 18.20 -20.28 -0.71
C LEU A 4 19.40 -20.31 -1.66
N VAL A 5 19.90 -19.14 -2.03
CA VAL A 5 21.09 -19.02 -2.90
C VAL A 5 22.09 -18.08 -2.24
N MET A 6 23.34 -18.53 -2.12
CA MET A 6 24.45 -17.72 -1.64
C MET A 6 25.44 -17.55 -2.78
N LEU A 7 25.75 -16.31 -3.13
CA LEU A 7 26.76 -16.00 -4.14
C LEU A 7 28.10 -15.74 -3.46
N ARG A 8 29.19 -16.17 -4.08
CA ARG A 8 30.55 -15.92 -3.58
C ARG A 8 30.77 -14.40 -3.46
N GLY A 9 31.25 -13.96 -2.30
CA GLY A 9 31.57 -12.55 -2.05
C GLY A 9 30.36 -11.66 -1.74
N GLY A 10 29.14 -12.21 -1.64
CA GLY A 10 27.96 -11.46 -1.21
C GLY A 10 27.81 -11.45 0.32
N SER A 11 27.49 -10.29 0.89
CA SER A 11 27.18 -10.13 2.32
C SER A 11 25.71 -10.46 2.61
N GLY A 12 25.28 -11.66 2.25
CA GLY A 12 23.87 -12.03 2.34
C GLY A 12 23.49 -13.28 1.57
N PHE A 13 22.19 -13.53 1.49
CA PHE A 13 21.64 -14.66 0.73
C PHE A 13 20.31 -14.29 0.09
N TYR A 14 20.03 -14.89 -1.07
CA TYR A 14 18.76 -14.74 -1.76
C TYR A 14 17.81 -15.85 -1.31
N CYS A 15 16.54 -15.52 -1.18
CA CYS A 15 15.50 -16.51 -0.92
C CYS A 15 14.33 -16.35 -1.89
N TYR A 16 13.75 -17.47 -2.31
CA TYR A 16 12.54 -17.47 -3.12
C TYR A 16 11.76 -18.76 -2.91
N ALA A 17 10.48 -18.76 -3.26
CA ALA A 17 9.65 -19.94 -3.24
C ALA A 17 8.94 -20.12 -4.58
N ILE A 18 8.59 -21.36 -4.90
CA ILE A 18 7.71 -21.67 -6.02
C ILE A 18 6.49 -22.36 -5.43
N PHE A 19 5.34 -21.74 -5.69
CA PHE A 19 4.04 -22.21 -5.29
C PHE A 19 3.42 -22.86 -6.52
N GLU A 20 2.87 -24.06 -6.35
CA GLU A 20 2.30 -24.85 -7.42
C GLU A 20 1.06 -25.55 -6.87
N HIS A 21 -0.03 -25.46 -7.63
CA HIS A 21 -1.25 -26.21 -7.46
C HIS A 21 -1.45 -27.01 -8.75
N ALA A 22 -1.33 -28.33 -8.66
CA ALA A 22 -1.44 -29.20 -9.82
C ALA A 22 -2.91 -29.41 -10.21
N GLY A 23 -3.19 -29.66 -11.49
CA GLY A 23 -4.56 -29.87 -11.99
C GLY A 23 -5.29 -31.11 -11.47
N GLY A 24 -4.67 -31.93 -10.61
CA GLY A 24 -5.32 -33.03 -9.90
C GLY A 24 -5.67 -32.72 -8.44
N TRP A 25 -5.40 -31.51 -7.97
CA TRP A 25 -5.54 -31.15 -6.55
C TRP A 25 -6.91 -30.52 -6.24
N PRO A 26 -7.40 -30.66 -4.99
CA PRO A 26 -8.65 -30.05 -4.55
C PRO A 26 -8.49 -28.53 -4.42
N ALA A 27 -9.62 -27.82 -4.53
CA ALA A 27 -9.65 -26.36 -4.40
C ALA A 27 -8.99 -25.88 -3.09
N ILE A 28 -8.30 -24.74 -3.15
CA ILE A 28 -7.64 -24.12 -2.00
C ILE A 28 -7.78 -22.60 -2.04
N ASP A 29 -8.06 -22.03 -0.87
CA ASP A 29 -8.06 -20.59 -0.66
C ASP A 29 -6.76 -20.17 0.02
N VAL A 30 -5.98 -19.33 -0.66
CA VAL A 30 -4.75 -18.75 -0.12
C VAL A 30 -5.03 -17.32 0.32
N SER A 31 -5.22 -17.12 1.63
CA SER A 31 -5.47 -15.81 2.23
C SER A 31 -4.19 -15.03 2.55
N GLU A 32 -3.09 -15.73 2.85
CA GLU A 32 -1.80 -15.12 3.15
C GLU A 32 -0.67 -16.08 2.75
N ALA A 33 0.37 -15.54 2.10
CA ALA A 33 1.60 -16.26 1.78
C ALA A 33 2.79 -15.44 2.27
N ARG A 34 3.55 -15.95 3.25
CA ARG A 34 4.66 -15.23 3.90
C ARG A 34 5.88 -16.05 4.30
N LEU A 35 7.00 -15.35 4.41
CA LEU A 35 8.32 -15.77 4.90
C LEU A 35 8.70 -14.74 5.94
N VAL A 36 9.06 -15.25 7.11
CA VAL A 36 9.23 -14.46 8.32
C VAL A 36 10.58 -14.83 8.92
N PHE A 37 11.42 -13.82 9.12
CA PHE A 37 12.66 -13.95 9.87
C PHE A 37 12.42 -13.41 11.27
N LYS A 38 12.43 -14.31 12.25
CA LYS A 38 12.44 -13.96 13.67
C LYS A 38 13.89 -13.87 14.11
N LEU A 39 14.36 -12.67 14.35
CA LEU A 39 15.72 -12.41 14.80
C LEU A 39 15.79 -12.56 16.32
N ASP A 40 17.00 -12.57 16.85
CA ASP A 40 17.22 -12.70 18.29
C ASP A 40 16.75 -11.42 19.03
N PRO A 41 15.74 -11.53 19.91
CA PRO A 41 15.17 -10.39 20.65
C PRO A 41 16.15 -9.76 21.64
N THR A 42 17.26 -10.42 21.98
CA THR A 42 18.26 -9.89 22.92
C THR A 42 19.31 -9.02 22.24
N THR A 43 19.44 -9.11 20.91
CA THR A 43 20.47 -8.39 20.14
C THR A 43 19.88 -7.37 19.19
N PHE A 44 18.78 -7.70 18.50
CA PHE A 44 18.09 -6.82 17.56
C PHE A 44 16.98 -6.01 18.24
N ASN A 45 17.22 -4.72 18.45
CA ASN A 45 16.32 -3.82 19.18
C ASN A 45 16.02 -2.50 18.46
N TYR A 46 16.70 -2.20 17.36
CA TYR A 46 16.42 -1.02 16.53
C TYR A 46 15.83 -1.45 15.19
N MET A 47 14.68 -0.88 14.83
CA MET A 47 13.98 -1.19 13.60
C MET A 47 14.04 0.00 12.65
N ALA A 48 14.23 -0.27 11.36
CA ALA A 48 14.17 0.73 10.30
C ALA A 48 13.36 0.21 9.10
N VAL A 49 12.35 0.98 8.71
CA VAL A 49 11.40 0.64 7.63
C VAL A 49 11.41 1.71 6.53
N SER A 50 11.68 2.96 6.89
CA SER A 50 11.88 4.07 5.95
C SER A 50 12.69 5.17 6.65
N ASP A 51 13.14 6.20 5.93
CA ASP A 51 13.72 7.41 6.55
C ASP A 51 12.77 8.03 7.61
N GLY A 52 11.45 7.82 7.40
CA GLY A 52 10.37 8.28 8.27
C GLY A 52 9.98 7.34 9.41
N ILE A 53 10.48 6.11 9.44
CA ILE A 53 9.99 5.07 10.37
C ILE A 53 11.19 4.26 10.84
N GLN A 54 11.91 4.81 11.82
CA GLN A 54 13.00 4.13 12.50
C GLN A 54 12.95 4.45 13.99
N ARG A 55 13.17 3.44 14.84
CA ARG A 55 13.19 3.62 16.29
C ARG A 55 13.74 2.39 17.00
N TYR A 56 14.14 2.57 18.25
CA TYR A 56 14.16 1.49 19.21
C TYR A 56 12.75 0.94 19.41
N MET A 57 12.66 -0.39 19.43
CA MET A 57 11.40 -1.10 19.58
C MET A 57 11.31 -1.73 20.96
N PRO A 58 10.11 -1.73 21.59
CA PRO A 58 9.87 -2.46 22.82
C PRO A 58 10.09 -3.96 22.62
N GLY A 59 10.33 -4.69 23.72
CA GLY A 59 10.48 -6.13 23.68
C GLY A 59 9.14 -6.83 23.40
N ALA A 60 9.15 -8.03 22.81
CA ALA A 60 7.92 -8.79 22.59
C ALA A 60 7.14 -9.05 23.90
N ALA A 61 7.87 -9.36 24.98
CA ALA A 61 7.29 -9.58 26.31
C ALA A 61 6.66 -8.31 26.92
N ASP A 62 6.99 -7.12 26.43
CA ASP A 62 6.38 -5.87 26.91
C ASP A 62 4.94 -5.71 26.43
N ARG A 63 4.52 -6.47 25.41
CA ARG A 63 3.13 -6.48 24.91
C ARG A 63 2.19 -7.36 25.72
N ASP A 64 2.73 -8.19 26.60
CA ASP A 64 1.95 -9.11 27.42
C ASP A 64 1.60 -8.48 28.78
N ALA A 65 0.49 -8.92 29.36
CA ALA A 65 0.15 -8.54 30.74
C ALA A 65 1.23 -9.07 31.71
N PRO A 66 1.62 -8.31 32.75
CA PRO A 66 1.03 -7.05 33.22
C PRO A 66 1.66 -5.77 32.62
N ARG A 67 2.56 -5.89 31.64
CA ARG A 67 3.33 -4.76 31.10
C ARG A 67 2.56 -3.93 30.09
N ALA A 68 1.58 -4.53 29.42
CA ALA A 68 0.69 -3.85 28.50
C ALA A 68 -0.77 -4.24 28.68
N VAL A 69 -1.64 -3.39 28.14
CA VAL A 69 -3.09 -3.59 28.11
C VAL A 69 -3.55 -3.66 26.65
N PRO A 70 -4.23 -4.75 26.22
CA PRO A 70 -4.83 -4.83 24.90
C PRO A 70 -5.82 -3.69 24.64
N LEU A 71 -5.82 -3.16 23.43
CA LEU A 71 -6.78 -2.15 22.98
C LEU A 71 -7.94 -2.81 22.22
N ALA A 72 -8.62 -2.08 21.32
CA ALA A 72 -9.84 -2.58 20.66
C ALA A 72 -9.62 -3.83 19.78
N TYR A 73 -8.38 -4.10 19.36
CA TYR A 73 -7.98 -5.29 18.61
C TYR A 73 -6.61 -5.80 19.08
N LYS A 74 -6.37 -7.10 18.90
CA LYS A 74 -5.20 -7.81 19.48
C LYS A 74 -3.85 -7.31 18.99
N GLU A 75 -3.79 -6.70 17.80
CA GLU A 75 -2.57 -6.16 17.23
C GLU A 75 -2.13 -4.82 17.85
N ALA A 76 -3.01 -4.13 18.58
CA ALA A 76 -2.71 -2.86 19.26
C ALA A 76 -2.73 -3.03 20.79
N VAL A 77 -1.67 -2.56 21.44
CA VAL A 77 -1.54 -2.57 22.91
C VAL A 77 -1.04 -1.23 23.43
N LEU A 78 -1.48 -0.85 24.63
CA LEU A 78 -0.93 0.27 25.38
C LEU A 78 0.16 -0.26 26.32
N LEU A 79 1.39 0.23 26.18
CA LEU A 79 2.52 -0.13 27.03
C LEU A 79 2.43 0.65 28.35
N VAL A 80 2.15 -0.04 29.45
CA VAL A 80 1.95 0.56 30.79
C VAL A 80 3.24 0.51 31.60
N HIS A 81 3.85 -0.67 31.69
CA HIS A 81 5.08 -0.93 32.44
C HIS A 81 6.08 -1.74 31.60
N PRO A 82 6.53 -1.22 30.44
CA PRO A 82 7.52 -1.90 29.62
C PRO A 82 8.87 -1.99 30.34
N SER A 83 9.70 -2.96 29.93
CA SER A 83 11.06 -3.13 30.44
C SER A 83 11.92 -1.86 30.31
N GLU A 84 11.74 -1.12 29.22
CA GLU A 84 12.41 0.15 28.98
C GLU A 84 11.44 1.32 29.25
N PRO A 85 11.70 2.18 30.26
CA PRO A 85 10.78 3.25 30.65
C PRO A 85 10.43 4.24 29.54
N GLN A 86 11.30 4.41 28.54
CA GLN A 86 11.08 5.32 27.43
C GLN A 86 9.84 4.98 26.60
N PHE A 87 9.41 3.71 26.58
CA PHE A 87 8.23 3.27 25.84
C PHE A 87 6.93 3.35 26.65
N ALA A 88 7.00 3.70 27.94
CA ALA A 88 5.82 3.77 28.78
C ALA A 88 4.84 4.84 28.26
N GLY A 89 3.55 4.50 28.29
CA GLY A 89 2.46 5.32 27.80
C GLY A 89 2.31 5.34 26.27
N GLU A 90 3.06 4.53 25.53
CA GLU A 90 2.93 4.45 24.08
C GLU A 90 2.01 3.33 23.61
N VAL A 91 1.33 3.56 22.49
CA VAL A 91 0.64 2.50 21.75
C VAL A 91 1.58 1.87 20.76
N ASP A 92 1.71 0.55 20.86
CA ASP A 92 2.39 -0.28 19.87
C ASP A 92 1.35 -1.05 19.05
N ASP A 93 1.29 -0.74 17.76
CA ASP A 93 0.37 -1.36 16.80
C ASP A 93 1.16 -1.87 15.58
N LYS A 94 0.98 -3.16 15.30
CA LYS A 94 1.57 -3.85 14.15
C LYS A 94 1.38 -3.10 12.83
N TYR A 95 0.22 -2.49 12.60
CA TYR A 95 -0.12 -1.86 11.32
C TYR A 95 0.52 -0.49 11.11
N GLN A 96 1.07 0.11 12.16
CA GLN A 96 1.77 1.39 12.08
C GLN A 96 3.03 1.33 11.23
N TYR A 97 3.61 0.13 11.07
CA TYR A 97 4.82 -0.12 10.29
C TYR A 97 4.53 -0.61 8.87
N SER A 98 3.28 -0.55 8.41
CA SER A 98 2.92 -0.85 7.02
C SER A 98 3.48 0.20 6.03
N MET A 99 3.76 -0.23 4.82
CA MET A 99 4.21 0.60 3.69
C MET A 99 3.48 0.22 2.41
N ASP A 100 3.34 1.19 1.51
CA ASP A 100 2.82 0.92 0.17
C ASP A 100 3.81 0.03 -0.59
N ASN A 101 3.29 -0.89 -1.41
CA ASN A 101 4.12 -1.79 -2.21
C ASN A 101 5.21 -1.06 -3.00
N LYS A 102 4.89 0.10 -3.59
CA LYS A 102 5.85 0.91 -4.37
C LYS A 102 7.06 1.42 -3.57
N ASP A 103 6.89 1.65 -2.26
CA ASP A 103 7.93 2.23 -1.39
C ASP A 103 8.65 1.15 -0.57
N ASN A 104 8.07 -0.04 -0.45
CA ASN A 104 8.62 -1.16 0.31
C ASN A 104 9.75 -1.88 -0.48
N ARG A 105 10.91 -1.20 -0.57
CA ARG A 105 12.15 -1.70 -1.21
C ARG A 105 13.12 -2.33 -0.21
N VAL A 106 13.30 -1.71 0.96
CA VAL A 106 14.19 -2.19 2.00
C VAL A 106 13.66 -1.86 3.40
N HIS A 107 13.74 -2.83 4.31
CA HIS A 107 13.39 -2.69 5.72
C HIS A 107 14.11 -3.75 6.54
N GLY A 108 14.24 -3.55 7.85
CA GLY A 108 15.03 -4.46 8.66
C GLY A 108 15.19 -4.05 10.12
N TRP A 109 16.22 -4.64 10.72
CA TRP A 109 16.59 -4.46 12.12
C TRP A 109 18.10 -4.31 12.25
N ILE A 110 18.53 -3.58 13.27
CA ILE A 110 19.94 -3.43 13.64
C ILE A 110 20.14 -4.06 15.01
N ALA A 111 21.15 -4.92 15.08
CA ALA A 111 21.66 -5.51 16.31
C ALA A 111 22.75 -4.65 16.93
N GLY A 112 22.79 -4.62 18.27
CA GLY A 112 23.84 -3.93 19.03
C GLY A 112 23.51 -2.50 19.42
N ALA A 113 22.23 -2.11 19.40
CA ALA A 113 21.82 -0.76 19.77
C ALA A 113 21.59 -0.56 21.28
N GLY A 114 21.64 -1.62 22.10
CA GLY A 114 21.54 -1.49 23.56
C GLY A 114 21.96 -2.75 24.29
N GLY A 115 22.90 -2.61 25.23
CA GLY A 115 23.30 -3.67 26.15
C GLY A 115 24.78 -3.64 26.51
N GLY A 116 25.14 -2.82 27.50
CA GLY A 116 26.13 -3.08 28.57
C GLY A 116 27.59 -3.44 28.29
N ASP A 117 27.95 -3.90 27.09
CA ASP A 117 29.31 -4.32 26.79
C ASP A 117 29.73 -3.66 25.48
N GLY A 118 30.51 -2.60 25.62
CA GLY A 118 30.98 -1.77 24.51
C GLY A 118 32.01 -2.49 23.66
N ASP A 119 31.69 -3.67 23.12
CA ASP A 119 32.56 -4.45 22.22
C ASP A 119 31.85 -5.10 21.02
N ARG A 120 30.52 -4.96 20.91
CA ARG A 120 29.77 -5.50 19.76
C ARG A 120 29.71 -4.52 18.60
N VAL A 121 30.19 -4.96 17.44
CA VAL A 121 30.03 -4.26 16.15
C VAL A 121 28.55 -4.28 15.77
N PRO A 122 27.91 -3.11 15.49
CA PRO A 122 26.54 -3.07 15.00
C PRO A 122 26.36 -3.86 13.70
N VAL A 123 25.31 -4.67 13.63
CA VAL A 123 24.99 -5.49 12.45
C VAL A 123 23.57 -5.19 11.99
N GLY A 124 23.41 -4.80 10.74
CA GLY A 124 22.11 -4.66 10.10
C GLY A 124 21.65 -5.98 9.47
N PHE A 125 20.37 -6.30 9.65
CA PHE A 125 19.67 -7.35 8.93
C PHE A 125 18.58 -6.69 8.09
N TRP A 126 18.72 -6.76 6.78
CA TRP A 126 17.86 -6.06 5.84
C TRP A 126 17.20 -7.02 4.87
N VAL A 127 15.94 -6.73 4.60
CA VAL A 127 15.14 -7.38 3.57
C VAL A 127 15.10 -6.47 2.38
N VAL A 128 15.68 -6.88 1.26
CA VAL A 128 15.69 -6.14 0.00
C VAL A 128 14.76 -6.80 -1.00
N THR A 129 13.79 -6.02 -1.49
CA THR A 129 12.84 -6.42 -2.53
C THR A 129 13.17 -5.69 -3.84
N PRO A 130 13.88 -6.34 -4.78
CA PRO A 130 14.34 -5.69 -6.02
C PRO A 130 13.20 -5.40 -7.01
N SER A 131 12.11 -6.17 -6.96
CA SER A 131 10.95 -6.01 -7.83
C SER A 131 9.65 -6.28 -7.10
N ASN A 132 8.63 -5.50 -7.43
CA ASN A 132 7.27 -5.65 -6.92
C ASN A 132 6.38 -6.54 -7.82
N GLU A 133 6.93 -7.15 -8.88
CA GLU A 133 6.13 -7.85 -9.91
C GLU A 133 5.25 -9.01 -9.37
N ILE A 134 5.67 -9.55 -8.23
CA ILE A 134 5.07 -10.66 -7.51
C ILE A 134 4.00 -10.24 -6.50
N LYS A 135 3.96 -8.96 -6.11
CA LYS A 135 3.02 -8.42 -5.12
C LYS A 135 1.65 -8.19 -5.76
N SER A 136 0.60 -8.32 -4.96
CA SER A 136 -0.79 -8.21 -5.41
C SER A 136 -1.39 -6.82 -5.08
N GLY A 137 -2.47 -6.45 -5.78
CA GLY A 137 -3.24 -5.21 -5.56
C GLY A 137 -2.54 -3.89 -5.91
N GLY A 138 -1.50 -3.95 -6.74
CA GLY A 138 -0.86 -2.79 -7.34
C GLY A 138 0.03 -1.94 -6.40
N PRO A 139 0.42 -0.73 -6.85
CA PRO A 139 1.52 0.02 -6.24
C PRO A 139 1.17 0.64 -4.88
N LEU A 140 -0.09 0.99 -4.66
CA LEU A 140 -0.56 1.67 -3.45
C LEU A 140 -1.06 0.70 -2.37
N LYS A 141 -1.04 -0.62 -2.61
CA LYS A 141 -1.51 -1.58 -1.61
C LYS A 141 -0.62 -1.53 -0.37
N ARG A 142 -1.32 -1.31 0.73
CA ARG A 142 -0.95 -1.38 2.15
C ARG A 142 -0.38 -2.70 2.59
N GLU A 143 0.87 -2.81 2.99
CA GLU A 143 1.41 -4.11 3.38
C GLU A 143 2.45 -4.00 4.52
N LEU A 144 2.48 -5.00 5.42
CA LEU A 144 3.39 -5.12 6.56
C LEU A 144 4.87 -5.24 6.18
N THR A 145 5.75 -4.71 7.04
CA THR A 145 7.21 -4.75 6.86
C THR A 145 7.88 -5.45 8.06
N SER A 146 8.64 -4.73 8.88
CA SER A 146 9.11 -5.18 10.19
C SER A 146 8.13 -4.79 11.29
N HIS A 147 8.07 -5.58 12.37
CA HIS A 147 7.32 -5.23 13.59
C HIS A 147 7.95 -5.87 14.83
N ILE A 148 7.46 -5.47 16.00
CA ILE A 148 7.95 -5.89 17.32
C ILE A 148 8.24 -7.40 17.46
N GLY A 149 9.24 -7.74 18.27
CA GLY A 149 9.72 -9.11 18.49
C GLY A 149 10.74 -9.53 17.42
N PRO A 150 11.81 -8.71 17.28
CA PRO A 150 12.47 -8.36 16.02
C PRO A 150 12.12 -9.26 14.85
N THR A 151 10.94 -9.00 14.29
CA THR A 151 10.37 -9.79 13.21
C THR A 151 10.50 -9.00 11.93
N SER A 152 11.34 -9.48 11.02
CA SER A 152 11.43 -8.99 9.64
C SER A 152 10.54 -9.85 8.77
N LEU A 153 9.53 -9.25 8.17
CA LEU A 153 8.68 -9.97 7.23
C LEU A 153 9.16 -9.70 5.81
N THR A 154 9.55 -10.75 5.10
CA THR A 154 10.19 -10.61 3.79
C THR A 154 9.23 -10.92 2.65
N VAL A 155 8.48 -11.99 2.83
CA VAL A 155 7.48 -12.44 1.86
C VAL A 155 6.11 -12.09 2.40
N SER A 156 5.94 -11.20 3.38
CA SER A 156 4.62 -10.94 4.00
C SER A 156 3.50 -10.52 3.06
N MET A 157 3.77 -10.27 1.77
CA MET A 157 2.86 -9.49 0.93
C MET A 157 2.80 -9.94 -0.53
N PHE A 158 3.28 -11.14 -0.88
CA PHE A 158 2.98 -11.63 -2.22
C PHE A 158 1.46 -11.77 -2.40
N MET A 159 0.81 -12.25 -1.34
CA MET A 159 -0.65 -12.42 -1.24
C MET A 159 -1.03 -12.19 0.22
N GLY A 160 -1.95 -11.26 0.47
CA GLY A 160 -2.39 -10.93 1.83
C GLY A 160 -3.68 -10.12 1.79
N THR A 161 -4.62 -10.43 2.68
CA THR A 161 -5.93 -9.75 2.74
C THR A 161 -5.90 -8.39 3.44
N HIS A 162 -4.75 -7.90 3.88
CA HIS A 162 -4.67 -6.61 4.58
C HIS A 162 -5.22 -5.48 3.70
N TYR A 163 -6.02 -4.61 4.33
CA TYR A 163 -6.66 -3.40 3.77
C TYR A 163 -7.72 -3.62 2.68
N ILE A 164 -7.73 -4.76 1.98
CA ILE A 164 -8.69 -5.08 0.89
C ILE A 164 -9.68 -6.18 1.30
N GLY A 165 -9.31 -7.05 2.24
CA GLY A 165 -10.20 -8.08 2.76
C GLY A 165 -10.29 -9.33 1.88
N SER A 166 -11.46 -9.98 1.89
CA SER A 166 -11.72 -11.27 1.23
C SER A 166 -11.59 -11.26 -0.29
N ASP A 167 -11.63 -10.08 -0.89
CA ASP A 167 -11.52 -9.91 -2.34
C ASP A 167 -10.10 -10.16 -2.85
N MET A 168 -9.11 -10.15 -1.94
CA MET A 168 -7.71 -10.45 -2.25
C MET A 168 -7.36 -11.94 -2.06
N VAL A 169 -8.28 -12.75 -1.54
CA VAL A 169 -8.04 -14.20 -1.37
C VAL A 169 -7.89 -14.83 -2.75
N ALA A 170 -6.78 -15.52 -2.99
CA ALA A 170 -6.64 -16.31 -4.20
C ALA A 170 -7.37 -17.64 -4.02
N ARG A 171 -8.50 -17.75 -4.69
CA ARG A 171 -9.32 -18.96 -4.75
C ARG A 171 -8.87 -19.80 -5.93
N ILE A 172 -8.15 -20.87 -5.69
CA ILE A 172 -7.67 -21.78 -6.73
C ILE A 172 -8.67 -22.92 -6.78
N GLU A 173 -9.33 -23.09 -7.93
CA GLU A 173 -10.41 -24.06 -8.08
C GLU A 173 -9.89 -25.50 -8.18
N ALA A 174 -10.77 -26.46 -7.91
CA ALA A 174 -10.43 -27.88 -8.04
C ALA A 174 -10.02 -28.17 -9.49
N GLY A 175 -8.81 -28.71 -9.65
CA GLY A 175 -8.22 -28.98 -10.95
C GLY A 175 -7.66 -27.79 -11.73
N GLU A 176 -7.66 -26.57 -11.17
CA GLU A 176 -6.99 -25.42 -11.75
C GLU A 176 -5.47 -25.59 -11.63
N HIS A 177 -4.73 -25.58 -12.74
CA HIS A 177 -3.27 -25.52 -12.65
C HIS A 177 -2.82 -24.08 -12.38
N TRP A 178 -2.18 -23.85 -11.24
CA TRP A 178 -1.63 -22.54 -10.88
C TRP A 178 -0.19 -22.66 -10.41
N LYS A 179 0.69 -21.80 -10.91
CA LYS A 179 2.10 -21.78 -10.51
C LYS A 179 2.64 -20.36 -10.46
N LYS A 180 3.27 -20.00 -9.35
CA LYS A 180 3.85 -18.65 -9.15
C LYS A 180 5.19 -18.74 -8.43
N VAL A 181 6.20 -18.10 -9.02
CA VAL A 181 7.51 -17.86 -8.40
C VAL A 181 7.44 -16.58 -7.57
N MET A 182 7.86 -16.71 -6.32
CA MET A 182 7.76 -15.75 -5.24
C MET A 182 9.18 -15.33 -4.83
N GLY A 183 9.67 -14.22 -5.37
CA GLY A 183 11.05 -13.72 -5.23
C GLY A 183 11.85 -13.87 -6.52
N PRO A 184 13.20 -13.86 -6.48
CA PRO A 184 14.04 -13.74 -5.28
C PRO A 184 14.04 -12.39 -4.60
N VAL A 185 14.08 -12.44 -3.27
CA VAL A 185 14.36 -11.30 -2.38
C VAL A 185 15.72 -11.53 -1.76
N PHE A 186 16.45 -10.45 -1.50
CA PHE A 186 17.82 -10.50 -0.99
C PHE A 186 17.82 -10.16 0.49
N ILE A 187 18.35 -11.07 1.31
CA ILE A 187 18.62 -10.82 2.72
C ILE A 187 20.03 -10.29 2.83
N TYR A 188 20.15 -9.00 3.11
CA TYR A 188 21.41 -8.28 3.17
C TYR A 188 21.85 -8.10 4.61
N LEU A 189 23.13 -8.36 4.86
CA LEU A 189 23.78 -8.18 6.14
C LEU A 189 24.94 -7.20 5.95
N ASN A 190 24.93 -6.11 6.72
CA ASN A 190 26.06 -5.19 6.79
C ASN A 190 26.47 -4.98 8.24
N SER A 191 27.70 -4.54 8.42
CA SER A 191 28.23 -4.17 9.72
C SER A 191 29.06 -2.92 9.60
N ASN A 192 29.08 -2.11 10.65
CA ASN A 192 29.88 -0.90 10.69
C ASN A 192 30.85 -0.98 11.87
N PRO A 193 32.18 -1.10 11.64
CA PRO A 193 33.17 -1.10 12.71
C PRO A 193 33.24 0.25 13.45
N GLU A 194 32.84 1.34 12.80
CA GLU A 194 32.66 2.65 13.41
C GLU A 194 31.35 2.62 14.22
N ARG A 195 31.51 2.40 15.53
CA ARG A 195 30.42 2.15 16.47
C ARG A 195 29.41 3.31 16.47
N GLY A 196 28.13 2.97 16.38
CA GLY A 196 27.02 3.89 16.68
C GLY A 196 26.41 4.62 15.49
N ASP A 197 26.91 4.47 14.27
CA ASP A 197 26.27 5.06 13.09
C ASP A 197 25.25 4.11 12.44
N PHE A 198 24.02 4.09 12.97
CA PHE A 198 22.89 3.36 12.36
C PHE A 198 22.45 3.99 11.04
N GLN A 199 22.70 5.28 10.85
CA GLN A 199 22.37 5.95 9.61
C GLN A 199 23.24 5.38 8.48
N ALA A 200 24.54 5.17 8.71
CA ALA A 200 25.41 4.53 7.74
C ALA A 200 24.94 3.12 7.35
N LEU A 201 24.52 2.29 8.32
CA LEU A 201 23.98 0.96 8.03
C LEU A 201 22.72 1.03 7.18
N TRP A 202 21.85 2.01 7.44
CA TRP A 202 20.62 2.22 6.67
C TRP A 202 20.87 2.78 5.27
N GLU A 203 21.75 3.77 5.11
CA GLU A 203 22.12 4.32 3.81
C GLU A 203 22.80 3.26 2.91
N ASP A 204 23.68 2.46 3.48
CA ASP A 204 24.30 1.33 2.79
C ASP A 204 23.25 0.28 2.36
N ALA A 205 22.27 -0.02 3.22
CA ALA A 205 21.17 -0.93 2.86
C ALA A 205 20.29 -0.38 1.72
N LYS A 206 20.04 0.95 1.68
CA LYS A 206 19.36 1.60 0.55
C LYS A 206 20.18 1.53 -0.73
N ALA A 207 21.49 1.80 -0.66
CA ALA A 207 22.38 1.70 -1.80
C ALA A 207 22.41 0.26 -2.36
N GLN A 208 22.47 -0.73 -1.47
CA GLN A 208 22.38 -2.14 -1.85
C GLN A 208 21.03 -2.46 -2.50
N ALA A 209 19.93 -1.91 -1.99
CA ALA A 209 18.60 -2.12 -2.59
C ALA A 209 18.50 -1.60 -4.02
N GLU A 210 19.06 -0.42 -4.32
CA GLU A 210 19.15 0.11 -5.69
C GLU A 210 20.05 -0.75 -6.58
N ALA A 211 21.19 -1.21 -6.05
CA ALA A 211 22.08 -2.12 -6.77
C ALA A 211 21.36 -3.43 -7.14
N GLU A 212 20.60 -4.01 -6.21
CA GLU A 212 19.80 -5.22 -6.46
C GLU A 212 18.66 -4.98 -7.44
N ALA A 213 17.98 -3.82 -7.40
CA ALA A 213 16.97 -3.45 -8.39
C ALA A 213 17.59 -3.36 -9.80
N SER A 214 18.80 -2.83 -9.95
CA SER A 214 19.49 -2.76 -11.24
C SER A 214 19.90 -4.12 -11.81
N LYS A 215 20.05 -5.13 -10.95
CA LYS A 215 20.37 -6.52 -11.34
C LYS A 215 19.11 -7.32 -11.70
N TRP A 216 17.92 -6.78 -11.47
CA TRP A 216 16.68 -7.47 -11.77
C TRP A 216 16.41 -7.51 -13.28
N PRO A 217 16.01 -8.66 -13.84
CA PRO A 217 15.87 -9.97 -13.21
C PRO A 217 17.22 -10.69 -13.09
N TYR A 218 17.40 -11.44 -11.99
CA TYR A 218 18.64 -12.15 -11.73
C TYR A 218 18.96 -13.24 -12.78
N SER A 219 20.25 -13.43 -13.09
CA SER A 219 20.72 -14.45 -14.03
C SER A 219 21.02 -15.81 -13.37
N PHE A 220 21.32 -15.81 -12.07
CA PHE A 220 21.77 -16.98 -11.32
C PHE A 220 20.68 -18.03 -11.00
N PRO A 221 19.37 -17.73 -10.88
CA PRO A 221 18.39 -18.78 -10.62
C PRO A 221 18.36 -19.80 -11.75
N GLU A 222 18.56 -21.08 -11.43
CA GLU A 222 18.56 -22.18 -12.41
C GLU A 222 17.18 -22.80 -12.63
N SER A 223 16.20 -22.48 -11.78
CA SER A 223 14.85 -23.02 -11.92
C SER A 223 14.20 -22.56 -13.24
N PRO A 224 13.64 -23.48 -14.04
CA PRO A 224 12.98 -23.13 -15.30
C PRO A 224 11.70 -22.31 -15.11
N ASP A 225 11.12 -22.31 -13.91
CA ASP A 225 9.92 -21.53 -13.61
C ASP A 225 10.23 -20.02 -13.43
N PHE A 226 11.49 -19.67 -13.18
CA PHE A 226 11.95 -18.28 -13.05
C PHE A 226 12.39 -17.73 -14.40
N HIS A 227 11.62 -16.78 -14.95
CA HIS A 227 11.94 -16.16 -16.22
C HIS A 227 13.12 -15.18 -16.07
N LYS A 228 14.21 -15.45 -16.81
CA LYS A 228 15.38 -14.58 -16.92
C LYS A 228 15.12 -13.41 -17.86
N ALA A 229 16.10 -12.50 -17.98
CA ALA A 229 15.99 -11.30 -18.82
C ALA A 229 15.60 -11.61 -20.28
N GLY A 230 16.19 -12.65 -20.89
CA GLY A 230 15.88 -13.06 -22.27
C GLY A 230 14.48 -13.66 -22.46
N GLU A 231 13.80 -14.06 -21.38
CA GLU A 231 12.46 -14.66 -21.37
C GLU A 231 11.36 -13.62 -21.07
N ARG A 232 11.74 -12.34 -21.08
CA ARG A 232 10.91 -11.18 -20.78
C ARG A 232 10.93 -10.22 -21.96
N GLY A 233 9.90 -9.40 -22.06
CA GLY A 233 9.78 -8.34 -23.06
C GLY A 233 9.77 -6.96 -22.40
N SER A 234 9.58 -5.93 -23.21
CA SER A 234 9.35 -4.57 -22.74
C SER A 234 8.12 -3.95 -23.41
N VAL A 235 7.49 -3.01 -22.72
CA VAL A 235 6.30 -2.30 -23.21
C VAL A 235 6.51 -0.80 -23.03
N THR A 236 6.37 -0.06 -24.11
CA THR A 236 6.47 1.40 -24.13
C THR A 236 5.22 2.02 -24.74
N GLY A 237 4.96 3.27 -24.39
CA GLY A 237 3.86 4.04 -24.96
C GLY A 237 3.81 5.44 -24.37
N ARG A 238 2.77 6.18 -24.73
CA ARG A 238 2.50 7.51 -24.19
C ARG A 238 1.03 7.63 -23.84
N LEU A 239 0.75 7.94 -22.58
CA LEU A 239 -0.61 8.16 -22.10
C LEU A 239 -0.93 9.66 -22.17
N LEU A 240 -2.06 9.98 -22.78
CA LEU A 240 -2.63 11.31 -22.91
C LEU A 240 -3.99 11.34 -22.21
N VAL A 241 -4.37 12.46 -21.65
CA VAL A 241 -5.70 12.71 -21.09
C VAL A 241 -6.44 13.64 -22.03
N ARG A 242 -7.65 13.26 -22.39
CA ARG A 242 -8.57 14.11 -23.16
C ARG A 242 -9.79 14.41 -22.31
N ASP A 243 -9.79 15.58 -21.68
CA ASP A 243 -10.92 16.06 -20.89
C ASP A 243 -11.66 17.18 -21.63
N LYS A 244 -12.89 16.87 -22.06
CA LYS A 244 -13.79 17.78 -22.79
C LYS A 244 -14.16 19.03 -21.98
N TYR A 245 -14.02 19.00 -20.65
CA TYR A 245 -14.48 20.07 -19.77
C TYR A 245 -13.37 20.88 -19.10
N THR A 246 -12.12 20.42 -19.14
CA THR A 246 -10.99 21.12 -18.49
C THR A 246 -9.86 21.51 -19.45
N SER A 247 -9.73 20.84 -20.61
CA SER A 247 -8.67 21.11 -21.60
C SER A 247 -9.23 21.40 -23.01
N GLY A 248 -10.47 21.86 -23.11
CA GLY A 248 -11.10 22.13 -24.41
C GLY A 248 -11.24 20.90 -25.32
N GLY A 249 -11.05 19.69 -24.78
CA GLY A 249 -10.98 18.45 -25.55
C GLY A 249 -9.64 18.17 -26.22
N GLU A 250 -8.58 18.93 -25.92
CA GLU A 250 -7.22 18.66 -26.40
C GLU A 250 -6.56 17.49 -25.65
N ASP A 251 -5.65 16.81 -26.34
CA ASP A 251 -4.85 15.72 -25.76
C ASP A 251 -3.67 16.31 -24.97
N VAL A 252 -3.73 16.21 -23.64
CA VAL A 252 -2.66 16.66 -22.75
C VAL A 252 -1.88 15.46 -22.20
N PRO A 253 -0.56 15.55 -22.02
CA PRO A 253 0.22 14.48 -21.40
C PRO A 253 -0.30 14.04 -20.02
N ALA A 254 -0.46 12.73 -19.81
CA ALA A 254 -0.82 12.15 -18.52
C ALA A 254 0.40 12.11 -17.59
N ARG A 255 0.77 13.28 -17.05
CA ARG A 255 1.99 13.45 -16.24
C ARG A 255 1.91 12.65 -14.96
N LEU A 256 3.00 11.94 -14.63
CA LEU A 256 3.12 11.12 -13.41
C LEU A 256 2.02 10.06 -13.25
N ALA A 257 1.33 9.70 -14.35
CA ALA A 257 0.35 8.63 -14.35
C ALA A 257 0.99 7.31 -13.90
N TYR A 258 0.26 6.53 -13.12
CA TYR A 258 0.65 5.15 -12.86
C TYR A 258 0.11 4.30 -13.99
N VAL A 259 1.00 3.59 -14.67
CA VAL A 259 0.67 2.69 -15.78
C VAL A 259 1.11 1.31 -15.39
N GLY A 260 0.26 0.31 -15.58
CA GLY A 260 0.59 -1.05 -15.24
C GLY A 260 -0.04 -2.11 -16.12
N LEU A 261 0.58 -3.29 -16.11
CA LEU A 261 0.11 -4.51 -16.75
C LEU A 261 -0.29 -5.48 -15.66
N ALA A 262 -1.51 -5.99 -15.73
CA ALA A 262 -2.03 -7.02 -14.85
C ALA A 262 -2.88 -8.00 -15.65
N ALA A 263 -3.35 -9.06 -14.99
CA ALA A 263 -4.19 -10.07 -15.62
C ALA A 263 -5.40 -9.43 -16.35
N PRO A 264 -5.82 -9.99 -17.50
CA PRO A 264 -7.01 -9.54 -18.18
C PRO A 264 -8.25 -9.60 -17.30
N GLY A 265 -9.13 -8.60 -17.41
CA GLY A 265 -10.30 -8.51 -16.55
C GLY A 265 -11.18 -7.28 -16.82
N GLN A 266 -12.05 -6.99 -15.87
CA GLN A 266 -12.90 -5.80 -15.89
C GLN A 266 -12.10 -4.55 -15.49
N PRO A 267 -12.52 -3.34 -15.89
CA PRO A 267 -11.88 -2.11 -15.42
C PRO A 267 -11.70 -2.08 -13.90
N GLY A 268 -10.46 -1.88 -13.44
CA GLY A 268 -10.11 -1.85 -12.02
C GLY A 268 -9.82 -3.21 -11.37
N SER A 269 -9.97 -4.34 -12.09
CA SER A 269 -9.75 -5.68 -11.51
C SER A 269 -8.34 -5.92 -10.99
N TRP A 270 -7.34 -5.19 -11.52
CA TRP A 270 -5.97 -5.23 -11.02
C TRP A 270 -5.84 -4.93 -9.52
N ALA A 271 -6.78 -4.15 -8.95
CA ALA A 271 -6.74 -3.79 -7.54
C ALA A 271 -7.07 -4.98 -6.62
N THR A 272 -7.78 -5.98 -7.11
CA THR A 272 -8.16 -7.21 -6.38
C THR A 272 -7.49 -8.47 -6.93
N GLU A 273 -6.75 -8.35 -8.04
CA GLU A 273 -6.01 -9.46 -8.65
C GLU A 273 -4.87 -9.96 -7.75
N SER A 274 -4.88 -11.27 -7.45
CA SER A 274 -3.96 -11.92 -6.50
C SER A 274 -3.22 -13.16 -7.05
N LYS A 275 -3.70 -13.75 -8.15
CA LYS A 275 -3.12 -14.97 -8.75
C LYS A 275 -1.97 -14.66 -9.70
N GLY A 276 -2.07 -13.57 -10.46
CA GLY A 276 -1.15 -13.17 -11.51
C GLY A 276 0.07 -12.38 -11.05
N TYR A 277 0.86 -11.93 -12.03
CA TYR A 277 1.93 -10.94 -11.88
C TYR A 277 1.39 -9.55 -12.24
N GLN A 278 1.94 -8.50 -11.61
CA GLN A 278 1.60 -7.12 -11.94
C GLN A 278 2.83 -6.26 -12.13
N PHE A 279 2.91 -5.51 -13.23
CA PHE A 279 4.02 -4.63 -13.53
C PHE A 279 3.52 -3.20 -13.50
N TRP A 280 4.25 -2.29 -12.83
CA TRP A 280 3.82 -0.91 -12.67
C TRP A 280 5.00 0.04 -12.87
N THR A 281 4.74 1.16 -13.53
CA THR A 281 5.69 2.25 -13.74
C THR A 281 4.99 3.59 -13.61
N ARG A 282 5.78 4.67 -13.52
CA ARG A 282 5.26 6.04 -13.63
C ARG A 282 5.56 6.60 -15.01
N ALA A 283 4.56 7.22 -15.61
CA ALA A 283 4.73 8.02 -16.81
C ALA A 283 5.57 9.26 -16.51
N SER A 284 6.27 9.73 -17.54
CA SER A 284 7.09 10.94 -17.54
C SER A 284 6.31 12.13 -16.99
N ALA A 285 6.97 12.94 -16.15
CA ALA A 285 6.42 14.16 -15.60
C ALA A 285 6.14 15.24 -16.67
N THR A 286 6.65 15.08 -17.90
CA THR A 286 6.52 16.08 -18.97
C THR A 286 5.73 15.57 -20.16
N SER A 287 6.04 14.36 -20.65
CA SER A 287 5.53 13.85 -21.93
C SER A 287 4.41 12.82 -21.80
N GLY A 288 4.15 12.27 -20.61
CA GLY A 288 3.20 11.15 -20.43
C GLY A 288 3.72 9.83 -21.00
N SER A 289 4.97 9.79 -21.49
CA SER A 289 5.63 8.57 -21.98
C SER A 289 5.94 7.64 -20.82
N PHE A 290 5.76 6.34 -21.00
CA PHE A 290 6.10 5.30 -20.02
C PHE A 290 6.90 4.19 -20.68
N ALA A 291 7.73 3.53 -19.86
CA ALA A 291 8.46 2.33 -20.22
C ALA A 291 8.37 1.33 -19.08
N MET A 292 8.10 0.07 -19.43
CA MET A 292 8.12 -1.08 -18.54
C MET A 292 9.05 -2.12 -19.16
N ASP A 293 10.23 -2.27 -18.57
CA ASP A 293 11.19 -3.29 -18.97
C ASP A 293 11.01 -4.57 -18.14
N ASN A 294 11.60 -5.67 -18.62
CA ASN A 294 11.63 -6.96 -17.92
C ASN A 294 10.23 -7.53 -17.57
N VAL A 295 9.23 -7.24 -18.40
CA VAL A 295 7.88 -7.75 -18.23
C VAL A 295 7.84 -9.23 -18.60
N ARG A 296 7.29 -10.06 -17.71
CA ARG A 296 7.16 -11.50 -17.96
C ARG A 296 6.28 -11.75 -19.18
N ALA A 297 6.72 -12.65 -20.07
CA ALA A 297 5.91 -13.07 -21.20
C ALA A 297 4.53 -13.58 -20.76
N GLY A 298 3.49 -13.18 -21.48
CA GLY A 298 2.10 -13.45 -21.11
C GLY A 298 1.12 -12.44 -21.73
N GLU A 299 -0.16 -12.65 -21.47
CA GLU A 299 -1.23 -11.75 -21.90
C GLU A 299 -1.71 -10.89 -20.73
N TYR A 300 -1.82 -9.58 -20.97
CA TYR A 300 -2.18 -8.60 -19.95
C TYR A 300 -3.16 -7.57 -20.49
N ASN A 301 -3.94 -6.94 -19.61
CA ASN A 301 -4.54 -5.63 -19.90
C ASN A 301 -3.64 -4.52 -19.34
N LEU A 302 -3.59 -3.40 -20.06
CA LEU A 302 -2.93 -2.19 -19.59
C LEU A 302 -3.93 -1.33 -18.83
N TYR A 303 -3.63 -1.07 -17.57
CA TYR A 303 -4.39 -0.21 -16.68
C TYR A 303 -3.60 1.06 -16.40
N ALA A 304 -4.29 2.18 -16.20
CA ALA A 304 -3.64 3.39 -15.75
C ALA A 304 -4.57 4.26 -14.92
N TRP A 305 -3.98 5.13 -14.12
CA TRP A 305 -4.68 6.20 -13.43
C TRP A 305 -3.74 7.39 -13.28
N VAL A 306 -4.32 8.59 -13.30
CA VAL A 306 -3.54 9.83 -13.30
C VAL A 306 -3.93 10.61 -12.04
N PRO A 307 -2.98 10.92 -11.14
CA PRO A 307 -3.27 11.75 -9.98
C PRO A 307 -3.96 13.06 -10.40
N GLY A 308 -5.10 13.37 -9.79
CA GLY A 308 -5.87 14.58 -10.10
C GLY A 308 -6.79 14.45 -11.32
N VAL A 309 -6.83 13.28 -11.99
CA VAL A 309 -7.79 12.98 -13.05
C VAL A 309 -8.76 11.93 -12.58
N LEU A 310 -10.04 12.23 -12.75
CA LEU A 310 -11.12 11.35 -12.33
C LEU A 310 -11.16 10.05 -13.14
N GLY A 311 -11.25 8.91 -12.46
CA GLY A 311 -11.51 7.60 -13.05
C GLY A 311 -10.26 6.78 -13.33
N ASP A 312 -10.49 5.59 -13.89
CA ASP A 312 -9.46 4.61 -14.24
C ASP A 312 -9.46 4.37 -15.74
N TYR A 313 -8.26 4.29 -16.30
CA TYR A 313 -8.03 3.89 -17.68
C TYR A 313 -7.78 2.38 -17.75
N MET A 314 -8.39 1.73 -18.74
CA MET A 314 -8.07 0.38 -19.15
C MET A 314 -8.04 0.33 -20.68
N ARG A 315 -6.92 -0.14 -21.25
CA ARG A 315 -6.87 -0.47 -22.67
C ARG A 315 -7.70 -1.73 -22.90
N THR A 316 -8.70 -1.64 -23.78
CA THR A 316 -9.62 -2.75 -24.10
C THR A 316 -8.92 -3.90 -24.81
N ALA A 317 -8.06 -3.59 -25.77
CA ALA A 317 -7.23 -4.61 -26.42
C ALA A 317 -6.18 -5.15 -25.44
N PRO A 318 -5.97 -6.47 -25.39
CA PRO A 318 -4.91 -7.06 -24.59
C PRO A 318 -3.52 -6.73 -25.16
N VAL A 319 -2.51 -6.79 -24.30
CA VAL A 319 -1.09 -6.65 -24.62
C VAL A 319 -0.44 -8.02 -24.44
N THR A 320 -0.04 -8.64 -25.54
CA THR A 320 0.67 -9.92 -25.52
C THR A 320 2.17 -9.67 -25.47
N VAL A 321 2.78 -9.88 -24.31
CA VAL A 321 4.22 -9.73 -24.11
C VAL A 321 4.93 -11.00 -24.54
N VAL A 322 5.90 -10.85 -25.44
CA VAL A 322 6.69 -11.94 -26.02
C VAL A 322 8.15 -11.79 -25.59
N PRO A 323 8.88 -12.89 -25.29
CA PRO A 323 10.30 -12.85 -24.93
C PRO A 323 11.16 -12.07 -25.93
N GLY A 324 12.01 -11.18 -25.44
CA GLY A 324 12.97 -10.41 -26.24
C GLY A 324 12.36 -9.34 -27.15
N VAL A 325 11.04 -9.14 -27.12
CA VAL A 325 10.35 -8.17 -27.99
C VAL A 325 10.06 -6.88 -27.23
N ALA A 326 10.41 -5.75 -27.86
CA ALA A 326 9.99 -4.42 -27.41
C ALA A 326 8.67 -4.05 -28.09
N ILE A 327 7.60 -3.94 -27.30
CA ILE A 327 6.26 -3.60 -27.77
C ILE A 327 6.05 -2.10 -27.62
N ALA A 328 5.81 -1.40 -28.73
CA ALA A 328 5.42 0.00 -28.72
C ALA A 328 3.91 0.12 -28.92
N LEU A 329 3.20 0.61 -27.90
CA LEU A 329 1.75 0.82 -27.93
C LEU A 329 1.35 2.15 -28.59
N GLY A 330 2.31 3.03 -28.86
CA GLY A 330 2.06 4.37 -29.39
C GLY A 330 1.34 5.27 -28.38
N ASP A 331 0.49 6.15 -28.91
CA ASP A 331 -0.31 7.06 -28.11
C ASP A 331 -1.62 6.40 -27.65
N LEU A 332 -1.86 6.48 -26.34
CA LEU A 332 -3.05 5.99 -25.67
C LEU A 332 -3.81 7.18 -25.09
N VAL A 333 -5.10 7.27 -25.34
CA VAL A 333 -5.93 8.39 -24.88
C VAL A 333 -6.87 7.92 -23.78
N PHE A 334 -6.74 8.52 -22.59
CA PHE A 334 -7.66 8.37 -21.48
C PHE A 334 -8.69 9.49 -21.52
N GLU A 335 -9.96 9.13 -21.70
CA GLU A 335 -11.10 10.04 -21.56
C GLU A 335 -11.71 9.88 -20.16
N PRO A 336 -11.56 10.88 -19.26
CA PRO A 336 -12.14 10.81 -17.93
C PRO A 336 -13.67 10.66 -18.01
N PRO A 337 -14.31 9.80 -17.19
CA PRO A 337 -15.74 9.53 -17.27
C PRO A 337 -16.55 10.66 -16.61
N ARG A 338 -16.49 11.86 -17.18
CA ARG A 338 -17.28 13.04 -16.78
C ARG A 338 -18.61 13.05 -17.52
N SER A 339 -19.71 13.26 -16.79
CA SER A 339 -21.05 13.44 -17.37
C SER A 339 -21.35 14.88 -17.80
N GLY A 340 -20.49 15.83 -17.41
CA GLY A 340 -20.72 17.26 -17.56
C GLY A 340 -19.60 18.07 -16.90
N PRO A 341 -19.69 19.42 -16.94
CA PRO A 341 -18.78 20.28 -16.20
C PRO A 341 -18.92 20.05 -14.69
N THR A 342 -17.81 20.11 -13.98
CA THR A 342 -17.78 19.97 -12.51
C THR A 342 -18.47 21.15 -11.85
N LEU A 343 -19.49 20.89 -11.04
CA LEU A 343 -20.10 21.93 -10.20
C LEU A 343 -19.23 22.24 -8.98
N TRP A 344 -18.72 21.19 -8.34
CA TRP A 344 -17.81 21.27 -7.21
C TRP A 344 -17.07 19.93 -7.05
N GLU A 345 -15.94 19.98 -6.37
CA GLU A 345 -15.11 18.82 -6.02
C GLU A 345 -14.61 19.00 -4.59
N ILE A 346 -14.59 17.92 -3.81
CA ILE A 346 -14.02 17.90 -2.46
C ILE A 346 -12.88 16.88 -2.49
N GLY A 347 -11.65 17.36 -2.31
CA GLY A 347 -10.45 16.55 -2.40
C GLY A 347 -9.87 16.47 -3.81
N VAL A 348 -8.90 15.58 -3.99
CA VAL A 348 -8.19 15.33 -5.25
C VAL A 348 -8.37 13.85 -5.61
N PRO A 349 -8.73 13.50 -6.86
CA PRO A 349 -8.81 12.10 -7.27
C PRO A 349 -7.40 11.53 -7.52
N ASP A 350 -6.63 11.32 -6.44
CA ASP A 350 -5.27 10.77 -6.46
C ASP A 350 -5.12 9.50 -5.62
N ARG A 351 -6.25 8.97 -5.11
CA ARG A 351 -6.35 7.82 -4.20
C ARG A 351 -5.74 8.05 -2.81
N SER A 352 -5.56 9.30 -2.43
CA SER A 352 -5.18 9.70 -1.09
C SER A 352 -6.36 10.34 -0.35
N ALA A 353 -6.19 10.48 0.96
CA ALA A 353 -7.04 11.30 1.82
C ALA A 353 -6.20 12.37 2.55
N ALA A 354 -4.98 12.64 2.04
CA ALA A 354 -3.97 13.46 2.70
C ALA A 354 -4.36 14.94 2.81
N GLU A 355 -5.26 15.40 1.94
CA GLU A 355 -5.81 16.74 1.90
C GLU A 355 -6.97 16.95 2.88
N PHE A 356 -7.44 15.88 3.54
CA PHE A 356 -8.55 15.94 4.49
C PHE A 356 -8.07 16.10 5.95
N PHE A 357 -9.00 16.52 6.80
CA PHE A 357 -8.70 16.81 8.20
C PHE A 357 -8.43 15.53 9.02
N VAL A 358 -7.20 15.45 9.55
CA VAL A 358 -6.77 14.43 10.51
C VAL A 358 -6.64 15.05 11.91
N PRO A 359 -7.47 14.64 12.88
CA PRO A 359 -7.53 15.27 14.20
C PRO A 359 -6.29 14.99 15.04
N ASP A 360 -6.02 15.81 16.06
CA ASP A 360 -4.98 15.50 17.05
C ASP A 360 -5.28 14.19 17.78
N PRO A 361 -4.27 13.30 17.95
CA PRO A 361 -4.47 12.04 18.65
C PRO A 361 -4.79 12.27 20.13
N ASN A 362 -5.48 11.32 20.74
CA ASN A 362 -5.69 11.34 22.19
C ASN A 362 -4.33 11.14 22.90
N PRO A 363 -3.92 12.03 23.83
CA PRO A 363 -2.65 11.92 24.54
C PRO A 363 -2.44 10.58 25.26
N ARG A 364 -3.53 9.89 25.63
CA ARG A 364 -3.48 8.56 26.26
C ARG A 364 -3.00 7.45 25.33
N TYR A 365 -3.18 7.62 24.02
CA TYR A 365 -2.95 6.58 23.01
C TYR A 365 -1.87 6.98 22.00
N LEU A 366 -0.91 7.79 22.43
CA LEU A 366 0.14 8.31 21.55
C LEU A 366 1.11 7.22 21.13
N SER A 367 1.45 7.20 19.85
CA SER A 367 2.71 6.62 19.36
C SER A 367 3.67 7.76 19.07
N LYS A 368 4.75 7.87 19.85
CA LYS A 368 5.67 9.03 19.78
C LYS A 368 6.32 9.19 18.41
N LEU A 369 6.47 8.10 17.66
CA LEU A 369 7.04 8.07 16.32
C LEU A 369 6.24 8.90 15.29
N PHE A 370 4.91 8.97 15.44
CA PHE A 370 4.00 9.55 14.45
C PHE A 370 3.36 10.87 14.91
N VAL A 371 3.92 11.55 15.92
CA VAL A 371 3.36 12.82 16.40
C VAL A 371 3.68 13.96 15.43
N ALA A 372 4.93 14.03 14.97
CA ALA A 372 5.41 15.09 14.08
C ALA A 372 5.12 14.83 12.59
N ARG A 373 4.88 13.57 12.21
CA ARG A 373 4.66 13.13 10.82
C ARG A 373 3.71 11.94 10.78
N ASP A 374 3.05 11.73 9.65
CA ASP A 374 2.15 10.59 9.43
C ASP A 374 1.08 10.41 10.51
N LYS A 375 0.54 11.54 10.99
CA LYS A 375 -0.45 11.61 12.07
C LYS A 375 -1.60 10.62 11.90
N TYR A 376 -2.02 10.34 10.66
CA TYR A 376 -3.07 9.39 10.30
C TYR A 376 -2.80 7.94 10.78
N ARG A 377 -1.58 7.61 11.20
CA ARG A 377 -1.19 6.30 11.77
C ARG A 377 -1.44 6.17 13.27
N GLN A 378 -1.82 7.25 13.94
CA GLN A 378 -2.11 7.22 15.37
C GLN A 378 -3.34 6.34 15.65
N TYR A 379 -3.28 5.57 16.72
CA TYR A 379 -4.40 4.75 17.16
C TYR A 379 -5.56 5.63 17.65
N GLY A 380 -6.80 5.20 17.40
CA GLY A 380 -7.99 5.81 18.00
C GLY A 380 -8.43 7.12 17.36
N LEU A 381 -7.86 7.54 16.23
CA LEU A 381 -8.27 8.78 15.55
C LEU A 381 -9.75 8.81 15.16
N TRP A 382 -10.35 7.65 14.91
CA TRP A 382 -11.79 7.56 14.61
C TRP A 382 -12.66 7.97 15.80
N GLU A 383 -12.22 7.71 17.04
CA GLU A 383 -12.97 8.06 18.26
C GLU A 383 -12.99 9.57 18.51
N ARG A 384 -11.99 10.29 17.99
CA ARG A 384 -11.92 11.77 18.05
C ARG A 384 -13.09 12.44 17.35
N TYR A 385 -13.79 11.75 16.46
CA TYR A 385 -14.96 12.30 15.78
C TYR A 385 -16.05 12.73 16.78
N ASP A 386 -16.37 11.88 17.76
CA ASP A 386 -17.42 12.17 18.73
C ASP A 386 -17.01 13.27 19.72
N GLU A 387 -15.72 13.33 20.05
CA GLU A 387 -15.14 14.37 20.92
C GLU A 387 -15.13 15.75 20.25
N LEU A 388 -14.88 15.80 18.93
CA LEU A 388 -14.82 17.04 18.16
C LEU A 388 -16.20 17.55 17.72
N TYR A 389 -17.17 16.64 17.58
CA TYR A 389 -18.52 16.97 17.12
C TYR A 389 -19.62 16.55 18.12
N PRO A 390 -19.54 16.97 19.40
CA PRO A 390 -20.48 16.53 20.44
C PRO A 390 -21.90 17.06 20.21
N ALA A 391 -22.02 18.23 19.57
CA ALA A 391 -23.31 18.90 19.30
C ALA A 391 -24.00 18.38 18.03
N GLY A 392 -23.38 17.47 17.27
CA GLY A 392 -23.91 16.96 16.01
C GLY A 392 -22.91 16.98 14.87
N ASP A 393 -23.26 16.31 13.77
CA ASP A 393 -22.35 16.06 12.65
C ASP A 393 -22.06 17.34 11.83
N PRO A 394 -20.83 17.47 11.29
CA PRO A 394 -20.40 18.67 10.59
C PRO A 394 -21.15 18.90 9.28
N VAL A 395 -21.31 20.18 8.94
CA VAL A 395 -21.87 20.63 7.67
C VAL A 395 -20.76 21.27 6.85
N PHE A 396 -20.45 20.68 5.70
CA PHE A 396 -19.47 21.20 4.77
C PHE A 396 -20.16 22.08 3.72
N THR A 397 -19.76 23.35 3.61
CA THR A 397 -20.36 24.30 2.66
C THR A 397 -19.37 24.59 1.54
N ILE A 398 -19.72 24.23 0.31
CA ILE A 398 -18.89 24.47 -0.87
C ILE A 398 -18.59 25.97 -1.01
N GLY A 399 -17.32 26.29 -1.25
CA GLY A 399 -16.84 27.67 -1.36
C GLY A 399 -16.58 28.40 -0.03
N VAL A 400 -16.96 27.80 1.10
CA VAL A 400 -16.74 28.38 2.45
C VAL A 400 -15.87 27.47 3.32
N SER A 401 -16.17 26.18 3.37
CA SER A 401 -15.44 25.19 4.15
C SER A 401 -14.11 24.80 3.49
N ASN A 402 -13.12 24.48 4.31
CA ASN A 402 -11.80 24.04 3.89
C ASN A 402 -11.67 22.51 4.07
N PRO A 403 -11.42 21.71 3.01
CA PRO A 403 -11.27 20.26 3.13
C PRO A 403 -10.23 19.82 4.18
N PHE A 404 -9.13 20.55 4.30
CA PHE A 404 -8.03 20.24 5.22
C PHE A 404 -8.39 20.44 6.70
N LYS A 405 -9.43 21.22 6.99
CA LYS A 405 -9.84 21.56 8.37
C LYS A 405 -11.23 21.03 8.73
N ASP A 406 -12.14 21.06 7.77
CA ASP A 406 -13.57 20.88 8.00
C ASP A 406 -14.10 19.56 7.44
N TRP A 407 -13.30 18.84 6.65
CA TRP A 407 -13.66 17.52 6.12
C TRP A 407 -12.89 16.42 6.83
N PHE A 408 -13.49 15.84 7.87
CA PHE A 408 -12.86 14.75 8.62
C PHE A 408 -12.53 13.56 7.70
N PHE A 409 -11.32 13.01 7.81
CA PHE A 409 -10.78 12.03 6.84
C PHE A 409 -11.58 10.73 6.72
N ALA A 410 -12.26 10.27 7.79
CA ALA A 410 -13.02 9.01 7.81
C ALA A 410 -14.50 9.19 8.18
N HIS A 411 -15.42 8.61 7.40
CA HIS A 411 -16.83 8.58 7.77
C HIS A 411 -17.09 7.43 8.73
N VAL A 412 -17.31 7.75 10.01
CA VAL A 412 -17.42 6.80 11.11
C VAL A 412 -18.80 6.83 11.75
N THR A 413 -19.20 5.76 12.44
CA THR A 413 -20.38 5.77 13.33
C THR A 413 -20.03 6.41 14.67
N ARG A 414 -21.02 6.97 15.36
CA ARG A 414 -20.89 7.51 16.72
C ARG A 414 -21.21 6.44 17.74
N LYS A 415 -20.42 6.34 18.80
CA LYS A 415 -20.68 5.39 19.90
C LYS A 415 -21.55 6.06 20.97
N THR A 416 -22.62 5.38 21.37
CA THR A 416 -23.52 5.83 22.44
C THR A 416 -23.10 5.24 23.80
N GLY A 417 -23.58 5.83 24.90
CA GLY A 417 -23.25 5.39 26.27
C GLY A 417 -23.60 3.93 26.58
N ASN A 418 -24.47 3.31 25.80
CA ASN A 418 -24.87 1.90 25.94
C ASN A 418 -23.98 0.94 25.13
N GLY A 419 -22.96 1.44 24.44
CA GLY A 419 -22.09 0.66 23.57
C GLY A 419 -22.61 0.46 22.16
N GLU A 420 -23.78 1.01 21.81
CA GLU A 420 -24.34 0.94 20.46
C GLU A 420 -23.72 1.98 19.52
N ASN A 421 -23.54 1.62 18.26
CA ASN A 421 -23.08 2.52 17.21
C ASN A 421 -24.28 3.10 16.45
N VAL A 422 -24.39 4.43 16.42
CA VAL A 422 -25.41 5.17 15.66
C VAL A 422 -24.80 5.79 14.39
N PRO A 423 -25.57 5.89 13.29
CA PRO A 423 -25.07 6.46 12.05
C PRO A 423 -24.80 7.97 12.19
N THR A 424 -23.75 8.45 11.55
CA THR A 424 -23.45 9.88 11.42
C THR A 424 -23.82 10.37 10.02
N THR A 425 -24.24 11.63 9.92
CA THR A 425 -24.71 12.25 8.69
C THR A 425 -23.84 13.46 8.33
N ARG A 426 -23.01 13.32 7.30
CA ARG A 426 -22.29 14.45 6.71
C ARG A 426 -23.22 15.19 5.76
N ARG A 427 -23.39 16.50 5.95
CA ARG A 427 -24.18 17.34 5.04
C ARG A 427 -23.26 18.20 4.19
N ILE A 428 -23.45 18.14 2.87
CA ILE A 428 -22.78 19.03 1.94
C ILE A 428 -23.80 20.06 1.46
N ARG A 429 -23.53 21.35 1.70
CA ARG A 429 -24.33 22.48 1.21
C ARG A 429 -23.61 23.14 0.05
N PHE A 430 -24.34 23.41 -1.01
CA PHE A 430 -23.80 24.08 -2.19
C PHE A 430 -24.93 24.79 -2.94
N ASP A 431 -24.57 25.89 -3.59
CA ASP A 431 -25.50 26.66 -4.40
C ASP A 431 -25.34 26.29 -5.87
N VAL A 432 -26.47 26.07 -6.55
CA VAL A 432 -26.53 25.90 -7.99
C VAL A 432 -27.40 27.03 -8.55
N PRO A 433 -26.80 28.08 -9.16
CA PRO A 433 -27.55 29.26 -9.58
C PRO A 433 -28.70 28.96 -10.54
N ARG A 434 -28.55 27.94 -11.38
CA ARG A 434 -29.59 27.48 -12.30
C ARG A 434 -29.59 25.96 -12.38
N VAL A 435 -30.68 25.35 -11.93
CA VAL A 435 -30.94 23.93 -12.13
C VAL A 435 -31.60 23.77 -13.50
N ALA A 436 -30.98 22.98 -14.38
CA ALA A 436 -31.55 22.64 -15.67
C ALA A 436 -32.73 21.68 -15.46
N ALA A 437 -33.94 22.12 -15.78
CA ALA A 437 -35.12 21.26 -15.73
C ALA A 437 -34.92 20.07 -16.68
N GLY A 438 -35.01 18.84 -16.14
CA GLY A 438 -34.76 17.60 -16.88
C GLY A 438 -33.28 17.26 -17.11
N GLY A 439 -32.34 18.06 -16.58
CA GLY A 439 -30.91 17.75 -16.65
C GLY A 439 -30.51 16.60 -15.72
N THR A 440 -29.56 15.78 -16.17
CA THR A 440 -28.97 14.71 -15.35
C THR A 440 -27.75 15.25 -14.62
N TYR A 441 -27.72 15.06 -13.30
CA TYR A 441 -26.59 15.41 -12.44
C TYR A 441 -25.98 14.14 -11.84
N THR A 442 -24.65 14.03 -11.89
CA THR A 442 -23.92 12.87 -11.39
C THR A 442 -23.14 13.26 -10.15
N LEU A 443 -23.45 12.65 -9.00
CA LEU A 443 -22.61 12.68 -7.82
C LEU A 443 -21.73 11.43 -7.80
N ARG A 444 -20.41 11.62 -7.76
CA ARG A 444 -19.45 10.53 -7.61
C ARG A 444 -18.77 10.63 -6.25
N ILE A 445 -18.75 9.51 -5.54
CA ILE A 445 -18.06 9.39 -4.25
C ILE A 445 -17.02 8.29 -4.42
N ALA A 446 -15.75 8.67 -4.40
CA ALA A 446 -14.64 7.73 -4.38
C ALA A 446 -14.24 7.49 -2.92
N LEU A 447 -14.14 6.22 -2.53
CA LEU A 447 -13.70 5.82 -1.20
C LEU A 447 -12.35 5.10 -1.33
N ALA A 448 -11.40 5.47 -0.49
CA ALA A 448 -10.12 4.76 -0.40
C ALA A 448 -10.28 3.38 0.25
N ALA A 449 -11.21 3.25 1.20
CA ALA A 449 -11.56 1.99 1.83
C ALA A 449 -12.98 2.06 2.42
N ALA A 450 -13.61 0.89 2.58
CA ALA A 450 -14.86 0.70 3.28
C ALA A 450 -14.80 -0.61 4.08
N HIS A 451 -15.29 -0.61 5.32
CA HIS A 451 -15.28 -1.80 6.16
C HIS A 451 -16.57 -1.89 6.97
N MET A 452 -17.30 -3.01 6.79
CA MET A 452 -18.52 -3.34 7.54
C MET A 452 -19.52 -2.16 7.64
N CYS A 453 -19.66 -1.39 6.56
CA CYS A 453 -20.42 -0.16 6.55
C CYS A 453 -21.46 -0.14 5.44
N LYS A 454 -22.44 0.76 5.59
CA LYS A 454 -23.43 1.08 4.55
C LYS A 454 -23.49 2.58 4.38
N LEU A 455 -23.00 3.08 3.24
CA LEU A 455 -23.14 4.48 2.88
C LEU A 455 -24.51 4.71 2.24
N LYS A 456 -25.29 5.64 2.80
CA LYS A 456 -26.54 6.11 2.21
C LYS A 456 -26.37 7.55 1.75
N VAL A 457 -26.76 7.81 0.51
CA VAL A 457 -26.66 9.14 -0.10
C VAL A 457 -28.06 9.67 -0.35
N GLN A 458 -28.31 10.91 0.05
CA GLN A 458 -29.55 11.63 -0.18
C GLN A 458 -29.24 13.01 -0.74
N VAL A 459 -30.02 13.44 -1.72
CA VAL A 459 -29.92 14.78 -2.31
C VAL A 459 -31.28 15.45 -2.16
N ASN A 460 -31.36 16.54 -1.40
CA ASN A 460 -32.59 17.29 -1.13
C ASN A 460 -33.77 16.43 -0.62
N GLY A 461 -33.49 15.44 0.22
CA GLY A 461 -34.50 14.51 0.76
C GLY A 461 -34.93 13.40 -0.20
N ALA A 462 -34.49 13.42 -1.46
CA ALA A 462 -34.66 12.31 -2.39
C ALA A 462 -33.51 11.30 -2.25
N THR A 463 -33.85 10.02 -2.15
CA THR A 463 -32.88 8.92 -2.32
C THR A 463 -32.61 8.72 -3.81
N GLY A 464 -31.36 8.80 -4.23
CA GLY A 464 -30.99 8.53 -5.63
C GLY A 464 -31.39 7.13 -6.07
N ARG A 465 -31.78 6.96 -7.34
CA ARG A 465 -31.86 5.65 -8.00
C ARG A 465 -30.43 5.26 -8.42
N GLY A 466 -29.78 4.41 -7.65
CA GLY A 466 -28.49 3.80 -8.01
C GLY A 466 -28.59 2.27 -7.97
N PRO A 467 -27.73 1.55 -8.71
CA PRO A 467 -27.61 0.11 -8.55
C PRO A 467 -27.12 -0.18 -7.14
N ALA A 468 -27.68 -1.22 -6.50
CA ALA A 468 -27.18 -1.74 -5.25
C ALA A 468 -25.72 -2.18 -5.47
N GLY A 469 -24.80 -1.51 -4.78
CA GLY A 469 -23.42 -1.97 -4.58
C GLY A 469 -23.35 -2.79 -3.31
#